data_AF-A0A843CFE0-F1
#
_entry.id   AF-A0A843CFE0-F1
#
_cell.length_a   1.000
_cell.length_b   1.000
_cell.length_c   1.000
_cell.angle_alpha   90.00
_cell.angle_beta   90.00
_cell.angle_gamma   90.00
#
_symmetry.space_group_name_H-M   'P 1'
#
loop_
_entity.id
_entity.type
_entity.pdbx_description
1 polymer ?
#
loop_
_entity_poly.entity_id
_entity_poly.type
_entity_poly.pdbx_seq_one_letter_code
_entity_poly.pdbx_strand_id
1 'polypeptide(L)'
;MAMTEEEIGREKAITWIKLKKKELFRLSMLLFAPMGKNPYLLIRGSKNTVFIENFQELQDNLDLFTEKDARWLASWIEYLGDKQTANRIRETPNEFEEIINERYDQLSEFFHPAKGIERGGERK
;
A
#
# COMPACT_ATOMS: atom_id res chain seq x y z
N MET A 1 20.02 35.15 18.54
CA MET A 1 20.50 35.15 17.14
C MET A 1 19.39 34.62 16.27
N ALA A 2 19.03 35.33 15.19
CA ALA A 2 18.03 34.85 14.23
C ALA A 2 18.69 33.80 13.31
N MET A 3 17.94 32.76 12.94
CA MET A 3 18.41 31.73 12.01
C MET A 3 18.67 32.32 10.62
N THR A 4 19.69 31.81 9.94
CA THR A 4 20.02 32.13 8.55
C THR A 4 19.01 31.49 7.58
N GLU A 5 18.92 32.02 6.36
CA GLU A 5 18.05 31.46 5.31
C GLU A 5 18.39 30.00 4.99
N GLU A 6 19.67 29.64 5.07
CA GLU A 6 20.13 28.27 4.85
C GLU A 6 19.65 27.32 5.95
N GLU A 7 19.72 27.73 7.22
CA GLU A 7 19.20 26.96 8.35
C GLU A 7 17.68 26.79 8.26
N ILE A 8 16.96 27.83 7.84
CA ILE A 8 15.50 27.76 7.59
C ILE A 8 15.19 26.77 6.45
N GLY A 9 15.97 26.78 5.37
CA GLY A 9 15.84 25.84 4.26
C GLY A 9 16.03 24.39 4.68
N ARG A 10 17.08 24.12 5.47
CA ARG A 10 17.36 22.78 6.02
C ARG A 10 16.26 22.28 6.95
N GLU A 11 15.75 23.13 7.86
CA GLU A 11 14.68 22.74 8.78
C GLU A 11 13.37 22.41 8.04
N LYS A 12 13.03 23.19 7.00
CA LYS A 12 11.88 22.89 6.12
C LYS A 12 12.04 21.55 5.43
N ALA A 13 13.23 21.23 4.89
CA ALA A 13 13.49 19.96 4.23
C ALA A 13 13.36 18.77 5.20
N ILE A 14 13.92 18.88 6.41
CA ILE A 14 13.80 17.86 7.45
C ILE A 14 12.32 17.62 7.81
N THR A 15 11.56 18.70 7.98
CA THR A 15 10.12 18.63 8.28
C THR A 15 9.36 17.91 7.16
N TRP A 16 9.64 18.26 5.91
CA TRP A 16 9.05 17.59 4.75
C TRP A 16 9.35 16.09 4.69
N ILE A 17 10.61 15.71 4.93
CA ILE A 17 11.02 14.29 4.97
C ILE A 17 10.27 13.55 6.08
N LYS A 18 10.16 14.13 7.28
CA LYS A 18 9.42 13.54 8.40
C LYS A 18 7.94 13.32 8.06
N LEU A 19 7.30 14.32 7.45
CA LEU A 19 5.90 14.22 7.03
C LEU A 19 5.70 13.14 5.96
N LYS A 20 6.59 13.07 4.96
CA LYS A 20 6.55 12.04 3.92
C LYS A 20 6.72 10.64 4.50
N LYS A 21 7.69 10.42 5.39
CA LYS A 21 7.88 9.12 6.06
C LYS A 21 6.65 8.71 6.88
N LYS A 22 6.05 9.66 7.59
CA LYS A 22 4.82 9.40 8.37
C LYS A 22 3.66 8.99 7.48
N GLU A 23 3.51 9.62 6.31
CA GLU A 23 2.47 9.26 5.36
C GLU A 23 2.73 7.90 4.71
N LEU A 24 3.97 7.58 4.34
CA LEU A 24 4.34 6.26 3.82
C LEU A 24 4.07 5.16 4.83
N PHE A 25 4.40 5.38 6.11
CA PHE A 25 4.07 4.45 7.18
C PHE A 25 2.55 4.29 7.38
N ARG A 26 1.77 5.37 7.29
CA ARG A 26 0.32 5.30 7.38
C ARG A 26 -0.26 4.47 6.24
N LEU A 27 0.22 4.68 5.02
CA LEU A 27 -0.25 3.97 3.83
C LEU A 27 0.18 2.50 3.85
N SER A 28 1.40 2.19 4.33
CA SER A 28 1.85 0.80 4.47
C SER A 28 0.92 0.03 5.41
N MET A 29 0.55 0.61 6.56
CA MET A 29 -0.42 -0.01 7.47
C MET A 29 -1.79 -0.24 6.81
N LEU A 30 -2.29 0.73 6.04
CA LEU A 30 -3.59 0.63 5.38
C LEU A 30 -3.62 -0.42 4.26
N LEU A 31 -2.51 -0.64 3.57
CA LEU A 31 -2.44 -1.53 2.41
C LEU A 31 -2.02 -2.96 2.80
N PHE A 32 -1.05 -3.12 3.71
CA PHE A 32 -0.55 -4.43 4.13
C PHE A 32 -1.32 -5.02 5.31
N ALA A 33 -2.01 -4.20 6.11
CA ALA A 33 -2.84 -4.66 7.22
C ALA A 33 -4.21 -3.94 7.24
N PRO A 34 -5.06 -4.14 6.20
CA PRO A 34 -6.30 -3.40 6.01
C PRO A 34 -7.41 -3.82 6.99
N MET A 35 -7.27 -3.49 8.28
CA MET A 35 -8.18 -3.89 9.34
C MET A 35 -9.64 -3.45 9.06
N GLY A 36 -10.56 -4.42 9.06
CA GLY A 36 -11.99 -4.17 8.86
C GLY A 36 -12.39 -3.81 7.42
N LYS A 37 -11.50 -4.00 6.45
CA LYS A 37 -11.77 -3.81 5.02
C LYS A 37 -12.03 -5.16 4.36
N ASN A 38 -12.86 -5.14 3.32
CA ASN A 38 -13.14 -6.35 2.54
C ASN A 38 -11.97 -6.67 1.58
N PRO A 39 -11.65 -7.96 1.38
CA PRO A 39 -10.67 -8.38 0.38
C PRO A 39 -11.16 -8.04 -1.03
N TYR A 40 -10.23 -7.97 -1.98
CA TYR A 40 -10.59 -7.94 -3.39
C TYR A 40 -11.00 -9.33 -3.86
N LEU A 41 -12.08 -9.40 -4.63
CA LEU A 41 -12.62 -10.64 -5.18
C LEU A 41 -12.29 -10.73 -6.66
N LEU A 42 -11.26 -11.51 -7.00
CA LEU A 42 -10.88 -11.75 -8.39
C LEU A 42 -11.66 -12.96 -8.92
N ILE A 43 -12.65 -12.71 -9.76
CA ILE A 43 -13.52 -13.75 -10.32
C ILE A 43 -13.03 -14.15 -11.72
N ARG A 44 -12.77 -15.44 -11.92
CA ARG A 44 -12.34 -16.06 -13.18
C ARG A 44 -13.28 -17.22 -13.55
N GLY A 45 -14.41 -16.88 -14.18
CA GLY A 45 -15.44 -17.87 -14.50
C GLY A 45 -16.28 -18.27 -13.27
N SER A 46 -17.09 -19.32 -13.40
CA SER A 46 -18.17 -19.63 -12.44
C SER A 46 -17.72 -20.28 -11.13
N LYS A 47 -16.48 -20.73 -11.00
CA LYS A 47 -15.99 -21.48 -9.83
C LYS A 47 -14.59 -21.09 -9.34
N ASN A 48 -13.93 -20.12 -9.98
CA ASN A 48 -12.59 -19.70 -9.57
C ASN A 48 -12.65 -18.26 -9.06
N THR A 49 -12.63 -18.11 -7.74
CA THR A 49 -12.55 -16.82 -7.06
C THR A 49 -11.30 -16.82 -6.21
N VAL A 50 -10.40 -15.88 -6.48
CA VAL A 50 -9.23 -15.62 -5.66
C VAL A 50 -9.54 -14.43 -4.77
N PHE A 51 -9.27 -14.58 -3.47
CA PHE A 51 -9.41 -13.51 -2.48
C PHE A 51 -8.04 -12.90 -2.28
N ILE A 52 -7.94 -11.59 -2.45
CA ILE A 52 -6.71 -10.84 -2.20
C ILE A 52 -6.96 -9.97 -0.97
N GLU A 53 -6.39 -10.36 0.17
CA GLU A 53 -6.68 -9.73 1.46
C GLU A 53 -5.93 -8.43 1.67
N ASN A 54 -4.75 -8.29 1.07
CA ASN A 54 -3.84 -7.18 1.33
C ASN A 54 -2.89 -6.96 0.14
N PHE A 55 -2.02 -5.96 0.26
CA PHE A 55 -1.10 -5.56 -0.80
C PHE A 55 0.04 -6.55 -1.06
N GLN A 56 0.42 -7.38 -0.08
CA GLN A 56 1.36 -8.48 -0.30
C GLN A 56 0.76 -9.53 -1.23
N GLU A 57 -0.44 -10.00 -0.90
CA GLU A 57 -1.13 -11.00 -1.71
C GLU A 57 -1.45 -10.47 -3.11
N LEU A 58 -1.72 -9.15 -3.24
CA LEU A 58 -1.87 -8.54 -4.54
C LEU A 58 -0.60 -8.70 -5.37
N GLN A 59 0.55 -8.36 -4.80
CA GLN A 59 1.84 -8.46 -5.47
C GLN A 59 2.17 -9.91 -5.86
N ASP A 60 1.94 -10.85 -4.93
CA ASP A 60 2.20 -12.28 -5.13
C ASP A 60 1.34 -12.90 -6.24
N ASN A 61 0.18 -12.29 -6.56
CA ASN A 61 -0.81 -12.80 -7.52
C ASN A 61 -1.09 -11.81 -8.68
N LEU A 62 -0.18 -10.86 -8.94
CA LEU A 62 -0.37 -9.85 -9.99
C LEU A 62 -0.60 -10.47 -11.38
N ASP A 63 0.05 -11.61 -11.66
CA ASP A 63 -0.06 -12.37 -12.91
C ASP A 63 -1.47 -12.88 -13.20
N LEU A 64 -2.33 -12.96 -12.18
CA LEU A 64 -3.73 -13.35 -12.34
C LEU A 64 -4.62 -12.21 -12.84
N PHE A 65 -4.16 -10.95 -12.74
CA PHE A 65 -4.90 -9.77 -13.16
C PHE A 65 -4.74 -9.50 -14.66
N THR A 66 -5.70 -8.77 -15.22
CA THR A 66 -5.64 -8.29 -16.60
C THR A 66 -5.95 -6.80 -16.61
N GLU A 67 -5.65 -6.13 -17.73
CA GLU A 67 -5.99 -4.71 -17.93
C GLU A 67 -7.49 -4.41 -17.66
N LYS A 68 -8.38 -5.38 -17.91
CA LYS A 68 -9.82 -5.22 -17.64
C LYS A 68 -10.14 -5.07 -16.15
N ASP A 69 -9.30 -5.63 -15.29
CA ASP A 69 -9.45 -5.58 -13.84
C ASP A 69 -8.84 -4.30 -13.24
N ALA A 70 -7.94 -3.61 -13.97
CA ALA A 70 -7.17 -2.46 -13.48
C ALA A 70 -8.07 -1.37 -12.86
N ARG A 71 -9.22 -1.08 -13.47
CA ARG A 71 -10.16 -0.08 -12.95
C ARG A 71 -10.81 -0.49 -11.62
N TRP A 72 -11.13 -1.77 -11.47
CA TRP A 72 -11.67 -2.32 -10.22
C TRP A 72 -10.59 -2.39 -9.15
N LEU A 73 -9.38 -2.80 -9.53
CA LEU A 73 -8.21 -2.80 -8.66
C LEU A 73 -7.93 -1.39 -8.12
N ALA A 74 -7.92 -0.38 -8.99
CA ALA A 74 -7.76 1.02 -8.57
C ALA A 74 -8.79 1.45 -7.52
N SER A 75 -10.05 1.06 -7.70
CA SER A 75 -11.12 1.37 -6.73
C SER A 75 -10.89 0.69 -5.37
N TRP A 76 -10.37 -0.53 -5.37
CA TRP A 76 -10.00 -1.22 -4.13
C TRP A 76 -8.81 -0.56 -3.43
N ILE A 77 -7.76 -0.21 -4.18
CA ILE A 77 -6.59 0.52 -3.63
C ILE A 77 -7.00 1.88 -3.03
N GLU A 78 -7.90 2.62 -3.69
CA GLU A 78 -8.46 3.85 -3.12
C GLU A 78 -9.30 3.57 -1.86
N TYR A 79 -10.10 2.51 -1.86
CA TYR A 79 -10.89 2.09 -0.71
C TYR A 79 -10.02 1.72 0.51
N LEU A 80 -8.85 1.13 0.28
CA LEU A 80 -7.84 0.89 1.32
C LEU A 80 -7.22 2.20 1.83
N GLY A 81 -7.13 3.22 0.96
CA GLY A 81 -6.81 4.60 1.34
C GLY A 81 -5.71 5.25 0.50
N ASP A 82 -5.19 4.57 -0.53
CA ASP A 82 -4.16 5.11 -1.41
C ASP A 82 -4.73 5.66 -2.71
N LYS A 83 -5.27 6.88 -2.61
CA LYS A 83 -5.85 7.61 -3.75
C LYS A 83 -4.86 7.90 -4.86
N GLN A 84 -3.59 8.13 -4.51
CA GLN A 84 -2.58 8.51 -5.50
C GLN A 84 -2.30 7.33 -6.43
N THR A 85 -2.07 6.15 -5.87
CA THR A 85 -1.83 4.93 -6.66
C THR A 85 -3.07 4.57 -7.48
N ALA A 86 -4.26 4.67 -6.89
CA ALA A 86 -5.52 4.44 -7.61
C ALA A 86 -5.69 5.36 -8.82
N ASN A 87 -5.34 6.65 -8.70
CA ASN A 87 -5.43 7.58 -9.82
C ASN A 87 -4.43 7.26 -10.92
N ARG A 88 -3.17 6.92 -10.58
CA ARG A 88 -2.16 6.48 -11.56
C ARG A 88 -2.68 5.29 -12.38
N ILE A 89 -3.23 4.26 -11.73
CA ILE A 89 -3.78 3.09 -12.41
C ILE A 89 -4.96 3.47 -13.33
N ARG A 90 -5.78 4.45 -12.96
CA ARG A 90 -6.89 4.91 -13.82
C ARG A 90 -6.41 5.71 -15.02
N GLU A 91 -5.31 6.44 -14.88
CA GLU A 91 -4.69 7.21 -15.96
C GLU A 91 -3.99 6.31 -16.97
N THR A 92 -3.26 5.29 -16.50
CA THR A 92 -2.54 4.33 -17.35
C THR A 92 -2.86 2.87 -16.94
N PRO A 93 -4.08 2.36 -17.24
CA PRO A 93 -4.53 1.05 -16.78
C PRO A 93 -3.74 -0.13 -17.37
N ASN A 94 -3.09 0.05 -18.52
CA ASN A 94 -2.20 -0.93 -19.13
C ASN A 94 -0.84 -1.07 -18.40
N GLU A 95 -0.50 -0.13 -17.51
CA GLU A 95 0.74 -0.12 -16.72
C GLU A 95 0.49 -0.49 -15.25
N PHE A 96 -0.70 -1.04 -14.93
CA PHE A 96 -1.08 -1.27 -13.54
C PHE A 96 -0.10 -2.16 -12.77
N GLU A 97 0.46 -3.20 -13.40
CA GLU A 97 1.44 -4.09 -12.77
C GLU A 97 2.70 -3.34 -12.33
N GLU A 98 3.24 -2.47 -13.20
CA GLU A 98 4.41 -1.64 -12.89
C GLU A 98 4.10 -0.68 -11.75
N ILE A 99 2.94 -0.01 -11.80
CA ILE A 99 2.49 0.92 -10.75
C ILE A 99 2.36 0.21 -9.39
N ILE A 100 1.81 -1.00 -9.36
CA ILE A 100 1.68 -1.77 -8.11
C ILE A 100 3.06 -2.20 -7.59
N ASN A 101 3.94 -2.71 -8.45
CA ASN A 101 5.29 -3.12 -8.04
C ASN A 101 6.11 -1.95 -7.48
N GLU A 102 6.16 -0.82 -8.20
CA GLU A 102 6.81 0.39 -7.69
C GLU A 102 6.26 0.82 -6.34
N ARG A 103 4.92 0.75 -6.20
CA ARG A 103 4.27 1.16 -4.96
C ARG A 103 4.53 0.19 -3.82
N TYR A 104 4.61 -1.10 -4.12
CA TYR A 104 4.96 -2.13 -3.16
C TYR A 104 6.36 -1.90 -2.62
N ASP A 105 7.35 -1.66 -3.50
CA ASP A 105 8.73 -1.38 -3.10
C ASP A 105 8.83 -0.12 -2.23
N GLN A 106 8.08 0.93 -2.57
CA GLN A 106 8.03 2.16 -1.77
C GLN A 106 7.47 1.98 -0.35
N LEU A 107 6.59 1.01 -0.13
CA LEU A 107 5.83 0.87 1.11
C LEU A 107 6.28 -0.32 1.97
N SER A 108 6.84 -1.36 1.37
CA SER A 108 7.28 -2.58 2.04
C SER A 108 8.33 -2.28 3.13
N GLU A 109 9.26 -1.37 2.85
CA GLU A 109 10.28 -0.93 3.82
C GLU A 109 9.67 -0.26 5.07
N PHE A 110 8.48 0.33 4.94
CA PHE A 110 7.77 0.99 6.04
C PHE A 110 6.78 0.07 6.73
N PHE A 111 6.53 -1.13 6.18
CA PHE A 111 5.70 -2.12 6.84
C PHE A 111 6.57 -3.01 7.71
N HIS A 112 6.45 -2.81 9.02
CA HIS A 112 6.97 -3.75 10.00
C HIS A 112 5.76 -4.38 10.67
N PRO A 113 5.35 -5.61 10.30
CA PRO A 113 4.39 -6.32 11.12
C PRO A 113 5.01 -6.37 12.51
N ALA A 114 4.28 -5.87 13.51
CA ALA A 114 4.78 -5.79 14.88
C ALA A 114 5.42 -7.14 15.23
N LYS A 115 6.73 -7.15 15.48
CA LYS A 115 7.44 -8.35 15.94
C LYS A 115 6.67 -8.90 17.13
N GLY A 116 6.07 -10.07 16.97
CA GLY A 116 5.53 -10.94 18.01
C GLY A 116 4.77 -10.26 19.15
N ILE A 117 3.44 -10.32 19.11
CA ILE A 117 2.77 -10.89 20.28
C ILE A 117 2.97 -12.39 20.14
N GLU A 118 4.14 -12.87 20.56
CA GLU A 118 4.25 -14.24 21.04
C GLU A 118 3.21 -14.34 22.15
N ARG A 119 2.11 -15.07 21.89
CA ARG A 119 1.26 -15.55 22.97
C ARG A 119 2.16 -16.47 23.80
N GLY A 120 2.75 -15.90 24.84
CA GLY A 120 3.43 -16.65 25.89
C GLY A 120 2.52 -17.80 26.29
N GLY A 121 3.07 -19.00 26.25
CA GLY A 121 2.35 -20.18 26.70
C GLY A 121 2.01 -20.06 28.17
N GLU A 122 0.93 -20.71 28.56
CA GLU A 122 0.94 -21.50 29.77
C GLU A 122 0.05 -22.72 29.55
N ARG A 123 0.71 -23.88 29.63
CA ARG A 123 0.06 -25.16 29.86
C ARG A 123 -0.68 -25.07 31.20
N LYS A 124 -1.94 -25.51 31.23
CA LYS A 124 -2.48 -26.26 32.35
C LYS A 124 -3.27 -27.43 31.79
#